data_AF-A0A951B2S4-F1
#
_entry.id   AF-A0A951B2S4-F1
#
_cell.length_a   1.000
_cell.length_b   1.000
_cell.length_c   1.000
_cell.angle_alpha   90.00
_cell.angle_beta   90.00
_cell.angle_gamma   90.00
#
_symmetry.space_group_name_H-M   'P 1'
#
loop_
_entity.id
_entity.type
_entity.pdbx_description
1 polymer ?
#
loop_
_entity_poly.entity_id
_entity_poly.type
_entity_poly.pdbx_seq_one_letter_code
_entity_poly.pdbx_strand_id
1 'polypeptide(L)' 'MSERVGVVAALHGEVAPLIRRAGVTCVVKSGPLRVWESERFVVAYAGMGKARALLACEAVARFPEVKRVVSV' A
#
# COMPACT_ATOMS: atom_id res chain seq x y z
N MET A 1 -11.14 -6.50 16.28
CA MET A 1 -10.62 -5.92 15.02
C MET A 1 -9.58 -6.86 14.47
N SER A 2 -9.70 -7.29 13.21
CA SER A 2 -8.73 -8.16 12.57
C SER A 2 -7.51 -7.35 12.14
N GLU A 3 -6.29 -7.82 12.43
CA GLU A 3 -5.05 -7.15 11.98
C GLU A 3 -5.01 -7.07 10.44
N ARG A 4 -4.58 -5.91 9.91
CA ARG A 4 -4.34 -5.71 8.47
C ARG A 4 -2.85 -5.81 8.15
N VAL A 5 -2.54 -6.20 6.93
CA VAL A 5 -1.17 -6.23 6.39
C VAL A 5 -0.96 -5.04 5.47
N GLY A 6 0.10 -4.27 5.75
CA GLY A 6 0.62 -3.25 4.87
C GLY A 6 1.49 -3.86 3.78
N VAL A 7 1.27 -3.48 2.53
CA VAL A 7 2.07 -3.90 1.38
C VAL A 7 2.62 -2.66 0.69
N VAL A 8 3.93 -2.55 0.59
CA VAL A 8 4.62 -1.46 -0.10
C VAL A 8 5.31 -2.03 -1.33
N ALA A 9 5.14 -1.37 -2.47
CA ALA A 9 5.79 -1.73 -3.72
C ALA A 9 6.40 -0.49 -4.38
N ALA A 10 7.35 -0.68 -5.29
CA ALA A 10 7.89 0.41 -6.08
C ALA A 10 6.90 0.77 -7.21
N LEU A 11 6.32 -0.22 -7.87
CA LEU A 11 5.54 -0.08 -9.10
C LEU A 11 4.16 -0.74 -8.97
N HIS A 12 3.20 -0.22 -9.75
CA HIS A 12 1.87 -0.80 -9.81
C HIS A 12 1.89 -2.28 -10.23
N GLY A 13 2.76 -2.65 -11.18
CA GLY A 13 2.82 -4.00 -11.74
C GLY A 13 3.10 -5.09 -10.70
N GLU A 14 3.87 -4.77 -9.65
CA GLU A 14 4.24 -5.69 -8.58
C GLU A 14 3.03 -6.08 -7.71
N VAL A 15 2.08 -5.16 -7.57
CA VAL A 15 0.89 -5.34 -6.71
C VAL A 15 -0.42 -5.43 -7.50
N ALA A 16 -0.39 -5.26 -8.82
CA ALA A 16 -1.59 -5.30 -9.67
C ALA A 16 -2.38 -6.62 -9.55
N PRO A 17 -1.77 -7.81 -9.40
CA PRO A 17 -2.51 -9.04 -9.14
C PRO A 17 -3.21 -9.02 -7.78
N LEU A 18 -2.54 -8.52 -6.73
CA LEU A 18 -3.11 -8.39 -5.39
C LEU A 18 -4.29 -7.43 -5.39
N ILE A 19 -4.12 -6.25 -6.00
CA ILE A 19 -5.16 -5.22 -6.10
C ILE A 19 -6.42 -5.78 -6.76
N ARG A 20 -6.27 -6.51 -7.88
CA ARG A 20 -7.40 -7.09 -8.62
C ARG A 20 -8.13 -8.21 -7.86
N ARG A 21 -7.40 -9.02 -7.09
CA ARG A 21 -7.98 -10.21 -6.41
C ARG A 21 -8.52 -9.91 -5.01
N ALA A 22 -7.94 -8.93 -4.32
CA ALA A 22 -8.26 -8.65 -2.92
C ALA A 22 -9.44 -7.68 -2.72
N GLY A 23 -10.10 -7.23 -3.80
CA GLY A 23 -11.22 -6.31 -3.71
C GLY A 23 -10.85 -4.97 -3.07
N VAL A 24 -9.61 -4.52 -3.25
CA VAL A 24 -9.14 -3.27 -2.63
C VAL A 24 -9.67 -2.05 -3.38
N THR A 25 -10.02 -1.01 -2.64
CA THR A 25 -10.49 0.27 -3.18
C THR A 25 -9.39 1.32 -3.10
N CYS A 26 -9.20 2.12 -4.14
CA CYS A 26 -8.21 3.19 -4.13
C CYS A 26 -8.70 4.38 -3.30
N VAL A 27 -8.01 4.68 -2.20
CA VAL A 27 -8.39 5.73 -1.24
C VAL A 27 -7.48 6.95 -1.27
N VAL A 28 -6.28 6.83 -1.83
CA VAL A 28 -5.37 7.98 -2.04
C VAL A 28 -4.85 7.97 -3.46
N LYS A 29 -4.97 9.13 -4.13
CA LYS A 29 -4.35 9.43 -5.43
C LYS A 29 -3.69 10.81 -5.37
N SER A 30 -2.41 10.86 -5.00
CA SER A 30 -1.68 12.13 -4.87
C SER A 30 -0.29 12.02 -5.47
N GLY A 31 -0.02 12.82 -6.51
CA GLY A 31 1.27 12.76 -7.23
C GLY A 31 1.61 11.32 -7.66
N PRO A 32 2.80 10.80 -7.31
CA PRO A 32 3.17 9.42 -7.62
C PRO A 32 2.58 8.40 -6.63
N LEU A 33 2.11 8.85 -5.46
CA LEU A 33 1.56 7.98 -4.42
C LEU A 33 0.17 7.48 -4.81
N ARG A 34 -0.03 6.18 -4.63
CA ARG A 34 -1.33 5.57 -4.66
C ARG A 34 -1.47 4.63 -3.47
N VAL A 35 -2.65 4.65 -2.84
CA VAL A 35 -2.99 3.76 -1.74
C VAL A 35 -4.33 3.09 -2.02
N TRP A 36 -4.38 1.79 -1.77
CA TRP A 36 -5.59 0.98 -1.81
C TRP A 36 -5.81 0.29 -0.48
N GLU A 37 -7.06 0.10 -0.09
CA GLU A 37 -7.40 -0.65 1.12
C GLU A 37 -8.51 -1.68 0.90
N SER A 38 -8.49 -2.72 1.72
CA SER A 38 -9.54 -3.71 1.92
C SER A 38 -9.60 -4.05 3.40
N GLU A 39 -10.48 -4.97 3.78
CA GLU A 39 -10.53 -5.50 5.15
C GLU A 39 -9.23 -6.18 5.60
N ARG A 40 -8.40 -6.66 4.65
CA ARG A 40 -7.19 -7.46 4.96
C ARG A 40 -5.88 -6.75 4.63
N PHE A 41 -5.89 -5.87 3.62
CA PHE A 41 -4.67 -5.28 3.06
C PHE A 41 -4.77 -3.77 2.94
N VAL A 42 -3.67 -3.09 3.20
CA VAL A 42 -3.41 -1.71 2.78
C VAL A 42 -2.20 -1.74 1.85
N VAL A 43 -2.40 -1.39 0.58
CA VAL A 43 -1.36 -1.48 -0.46
C VAL A 43 -0.97 -0.07 -0.87
N ALA A 44 0.33 0.25 -0.90
CA ALA A 44 0.83 1.52 -1.40
C ALA A 44 2.00 1.35 -2.36
N TYR A 45 2.09 2.25 -3.34
CA TYR A 45 3.32 2.46 -4.10
C TYR A 45 3.49 3.94 -4.46
N ALA A 46 4.74 4.34 -4.71
CA ALA A 46 5.08 5.71 -5.12
C ALA A 46 6.22 5.81 -6.14
N GLY A 47 6.68 4.70 -6.72
CA GLY A 47 7.84 4.67 -7.61
C GLY A 47 9.15 4.33 -6.90
N MET A 48 10.24 4.30 -7.66
CA MET A 48 11.57 3.93 -7.17
C MET A 48 12.28 5.10 -6.45
N GLY A 49 13.20 4.75 -5.55
CA GLY A 49 14.05 5.71 -4.83
C GLY A 49 13.62 5.92 -3.38
N LYS A 50 14.59 6.25 -2.52
CA LYS A 50 14.42 6.30 -1.05
C LYS A 50 13.25 7.19 -0.62
N ALA A 51 13.13 8.40 -1.17
CA ALA A 51 12.07 9.34 -0.80
C ALA A 51 10.66 8.82 -1.14
N ARG A 52 10.52 8.11 -2.26
CA ARG A 52 9.25 7.53 -2.70
C ARG A 52 8.90 6.28 -1.90
N ALA A 53 9.89 5.44 -1.60
CA ALA A 53 9.70 4.29 -0.71
C ALA A 53 9.23 4.74 0.68
N LEU A 54 9.86 5.77 1.25
CA LEU A 54 9.43 6.36 2.52
C LEU A 54 8.00 6.93 2.45
N LEU A 55 7.66 7.65 1.38
CA LEU A 55 6.31 8.17 1.16
C LEU A 55 5.24 7.06 1.15
N ALA A 56 5.52 5.93 0.51
CA ALA A 56 4.61 4.79 0.49
C ALA A 56 4.51 4.10 1.87
N CYS A 57 5.63 3.93 2.57
CA CYS A 57 5.66 3.37 3.93
C CYS A 57 4.88 4.25 4.92
N GLU A 58 5.09 5.56 4.89
CA GLU A 58 4.36 6.51 5.74
C GLU A 58 2.86 6.48 5.46
N ALA A 59 2.46 6.35 4.20
CA ALA A 59 1.05 6.25 3.83
C ALA A 59 0.39 4.99 4.41
N VAL A 60 1.09 3.85 4.39
CA VAL A 60 0.63 2.60 5.02
C VAL A 60 0.59 2.70 6.54
N ALA A 61 1.60 3.33 7.16
CA ALA A 61 1.71 3.46 8.62
C ALA A 61 0.61 4.35 9.25
N ARG A 62 -0.11 5.16 8.44
CA ARG A 62 -1.25 5.95 8.90
C ARG A 62 -2.50 5.12 9.20
N PHE A 63 -2.53 3.84 8.82
CA PHE A 63 -3.63 2.92 9.09
C PHE A 63 -3.36 2.18 10.41
N PRO A 64 -4.06 2.50 11.52
CA PRO A 64 -3.73 1.99 12.85
C PRO A 64 -3.88 0.47 13.00
N GLU A 65 -4.68 -0.16 12.14
CA GLU A 65 -4.90 -1.60 12.07
C GLU A 65 -3.75 -2.36 11.38
N VAL A 66 -2.86 -1.64 10.69
CA VAL A 66 -1.67 -2.24 10.06
C VAL A 66 -0.60 -2.45 11.12
N LYS A 67 -0.33 -3.72 11.45
CA LYS A 67 0.70 -4.09 12.43
C LYS A 67 1.99 -4.62 11.81
N ARG A 68 1.96 -4.92 10.51
CA ARG A 68 3.08 -5.49 9.76
C ARG A 68 3.10 -4.87 8.37
N VAL A 69 4.30 -4.57 7.89
CA VAL A 69 4.52 -4.06 6.54
C VAL A 69 5.43 -5.03 5.80
N VAL A 70 5.03 -5.41 4.59
CA VAL A 70 5.81 -6.21 3.66
C VAL A 70 6.18 -5.31 2.48
N SER A 71 7.47 -5.27 2.15
CA SER A 71 7.93 -4.66 0.90
C SER A 71 8.11 -5.75 -0.13
N VAL A 72 7.58 -5.54 -1.33
CA VAL A 72 7.72 -6.42 -2.49
C VAL A 72 8.44 -5.72 -3.63
#